data_AF-A0A9D9P6J1-F1
#
_entry.id   AF-A0A9D9P6J1-F1
#
_cell.length_a   1.000
_cell.length_b   1.000
_cell.length_c   1.000
_cell.angle_alpha   90.00
_cell.angle_beta   90.00
_cell.angle_gamma   90.00
#
_symmetry.space_group_name_H-M   'P 1'
#
loop_
_entity.id
_entity.type
_entity.pdbx_description
1 polymer ?
#
loop_
_entity_poly.entity_id
_entity_poly.type
_entity_poly.pdbx_seq_one_letter_code
_entity_poly.pdbx_strand_id
1 'polypeptide(L)'
;MAMVTARTEPHWHALWFDTRCDNLPITPSMSLTDIQSIIERLEGGGTDISQPLLWATDNRVPADAVVIITDNETWANCEPVHVVLDRYRNTVGVNAALIIVATTATHYSVADPNDTRSLNIAGFDAFAPLIIHDFAAGRLPQRPTETGDEEAVWDA
;
A
#
# COMPACT_ATOMS: atom_id res chain seq x y z
N MET A 1 2.12 -0.82 12.61
CA MET A 1 2.17 -1.67 11.40
C MET A 1 3.55 -1.68 10.76
N ALA A 2 4.10 -0.54 10.31
CA ALA A 2 5.45 -0.50 9.68
C ALA A 2 6.56 -1.19 10.49
N MET A 3 6.57 -1.03 11.82
CA MET A 3 7.54 -1.70 12.68
C MET A 3 7.38 -3.21 12.80
N VAL A 4 6.17 -3.73 12.57
CA VAL A 4 5.96 -5.18 12.51
C VAL A 4 6.66 -5.69 11.27
N THR A 5 6.37 -5.11 10.10
CA THR A 5 7.04 -5.41 8.82
C THR A 5 8.56 -5.32 8.94
N ALA A 6 9.10 -4.23 9.52
CA ALA A 6 10.54 -4.06 9.68
C ALA A 6 11.21 -5.12 10.58
N ARG A 7 10.44 -5.75 11.47
CA ARG A 7 10.93 -6.80 12.39
C ARG A 7 10.70 -8.21 11.87
N THR A 8 9.79 -8.40 10.93
CA THR A 8 9.40 -9.73 10.43
C THR A 8 9.88 -10.02 9.02
N GLU A 9 9.99 -9.01 8.15
CA GLU A 9 10.43 -9.19 6.77
C GLU A 9 11.95 -9.02 6.63
N PRO A 10 12.63 -9.90 5.87
CA PRO A 10 14.09 -9.84 5.72
C PRO A 10 14.56 -8.66 4.87
N HIS A 11 13.71 -8.18 3.96
CA HIS A 11 13.97 -7.04 3.08
C HIS A 11 12.81 -6.07 3.20
N TRP A 12 13.11 -4.85 3.61
CA TRP A 12 12.12 -3.78 3.76
C TRP A 12 12.81 -2.43 3.56
N HIS A 13 12.02 -1.45 3.16
CA HIS A 13 12.44 -0.06 3.07
C HIS A 13 11.29 0.82 3.53
N ALA A 14 11.56 1.73 4.45
CA ALA A 14 10.54 2.59 5.02
C ALA A 14 10.61 3.97 4.39
N LEU A 15 9.47 4.44 3.92
CA LEU A 15 9.28 5.78 3.37
C LEU A 15 8.24 6.51 4.22
N TRP A 16 8.35 7.82 4.26
CA TRP A 16 7.24 8.68 4.64
C TRP A 16 6.83 9.48 3.41
N PHE A 17 5.57 9.91 3.37
CA PHE A 17 5.06 10.68 2.26
C PHE A 17 3.98 11.67 2.71
N ASP A 18 3.85 12.74 1.93
CA ASP A 18 2.76 13.72 1.96
C ASP A 18 2.46 14.12 0.48
N THR A 19 2.84 15.32 0.03
CA THR A 19 2.96 15.71 -1.38
C THR A 19 4.37 15.47 -1.95
N ARG A 20 5.31 15.03 -1.11
CA ARG A 20 6.64 14.49 -1.45
C ARG A 20 6.83 13.13 -0.79
N CYS A 21 7.88 12.41 -1.15
CA CYS A 21 8.26 11.16 -0.50
C CYS A 21 9.77 11.08 -0.29
N ASP A 22 10.17 10.63 0.90
CA ASP A 22 11.57 10.45 1.28
C ASP A 22 11.70 9.28 2.28
N ASN A 23 12.94 8.89 2.56
CA ASN A 23 13.28 7.84 3.50
C ASN A 23 12.77 8.18 4.91
N LEU A 24 12.10 7.23 5.54
CA LEU A 24 11.75 7.29 6.95
C LEU A 24 12.85 6.55 7.74
N PRO A 25 13.68 7.26 8.53
CA PRO A 25 14.88 6.69 9.15
C PRO A 25 14.54 5.88 10.40
N ILE A 26 13.82 4.77 10.24
CA ILE A 26 13.49 3.83 11.31
C ILE A 26 14.40 2.60 11.25
N THR A 27 14.58 1.92 12.38
CA THR A 27 15.27 0.62 12.44
C THR A 27 14.49 -0.36 13.33
N PRO A 28 14.65 -1.69 13.18
CA PRO A 28 13.84 -2.67 13.89
C PRO A 28 14.03 -2.62 15.41
N SER A 29 15.17 -2.11 15.89
CA SER A 29 15.50 -1.97 17.31
C SER A 29 14.91 -0.72 17.97
N MET A 30 14.36 0.23 17.21
CA MET A 30 13.78 1.46 17.78
C MET A 30 12.53 1.15 18.62
N SER A 31 12.34 1.90 19.70
CA SER A 31 11.11 1.86 20.49
C SER A 31 9.99 2.63 19.77
N LEU A 32 8.74 2.41 20.18
CA LEU A 32 7.61 3.18 19.65
C LEU A 32 7.78 4.68 19.92
N THR A 33 8.33 5.04 21.08
CA THR A 33 8.60 6.43 21.48
C THR A 33 9.64 7.10 20.58
N ASP A 34 10.70 6.39 20.20
CA ASP A 34 11.72 6.91 19.27
C ASP A 34 11.09 7.24 17.93
N ILE A 35 10.24 6.34 17.43
CA ILE A 35 9.60 6.47 16.12
C ILE A 35 8.57 7.60 16.14
N GLN A 36 7.78 7.69 17.20
CA GLN A 36 6.85 8.80 17.39
C GLN A 36 7.60 10.14 17.34
N SER A 37 8.75 10.24 18.02
CA SER A 37 9.59 11.43 18.01
C SER A 37 10.14 11.78 16.62
N ILE A 38 10.37 10.79 15.76
CA ILE A 38 10.77 10.99 14.36
C ILE A 38 9.58 11.51 13.55
N ILE A 39 8.42 10.87 13.68
CA ILE A 39 7.21 11.19 12.91
C ILE A 39 6.69 12.59 13.27
N GLU A 40 6.70 12.97 14.54
CA GLU A 40 6.25 14.30 14.99
C GLU A 40 7.08 15.46 14.44
N ARG A 41 8.29 15.18 13.93
CA ARG A 41 9.16 16.17 13.29
C ARG A 41 8.93 16.28 11.78
N LEU A 42 8.12 15.41 11.19
CA LEU A 42 7.80 15.47 9.78
C LEU A 42 6.80 16.61 9.55
N GLU A 43 7.19 17.58 8.75
CA GLU A 43 6.31 18.67 8.31
C GLU A 43 5.48 18.19 7.11
N GLY A 44 4.19 17.94 7.34
CA GLY A 44 3.21 17.55 6.32
C GLY A 44 2.39 18.73 5.77
N GLY A 45 1.64 18.49 4.70
CA GLY A 45 0.75 19.49 4.10
C GLY A 45 -0.29 18.99 3.09
N GLY A 46 -0.39 17.68 2.88
CA GLY A 46 -1.33 17.00 1.98
C GLY A 46 -1.07 15.48 1.94
N THR A 47 -1.84 14.72 1.16
CA THR A 47 -1.71 13.25 1.09
C THR A 47 -1.82 12.77 -0.35
N ASP A 48 -0.69 12.54 -1.02
CA ASP A 48 -0.60 11.90 -2.33
C ASP A 48 -0.07 10.47 -2.17
N ILE A 49 -0.99 9.50 -2.20
CA ILE A 49 -0.67 8.07 -2.06
C ILE A 49 0.10 7.48 -3.26
N SER A 50 0.26 8.22 -4.35
CA SER A 50 1.07 7.77 -5.50
C SER A 50 2.55 8.07 -5.31
N GLN A 51 2.92 8.96 -4.37
CA GLN A 51 4.32 9.35 -4.13
C GLN A 51 5.26 8.17 -3.86
N PRO A 52 4.91 7.14 -3.06
CA PRO A 52 5.78 5.99 -2.86
C PRO A 52 6.08 5.21 -4.15
N LEU A 53 5.09 5.10 -5.05
CA LEU A 53 5.25 4.42 -6.34
C LEU A 53 6.10 5.25 -7.31
N LEU A 54 5.91 6.57 -7.33
CA LEU A 54 6.75 7.49 -8.11
C LEU A 54 8.21 7.41 -7.64
N TRP A 55 8.43 7.50 -6.33
CA TRP A 55 9.76 7.37 -5.74
C TRP A 55 10.40 6.02 -6.09
N ALA A 56 9.66 4.91 -5.97
CA ALA A 56 10.17 3.58 -6.31
C ALA A 56 10.49 3.45 -7.81
N THR A 57 9.69 4.08 -8.68
CA THR A 57 9.93 4.12 -10.13
C THR A 57 11.21 4.87 -10.47
N ASP A 58 11.37 6.08 -9.95
CA ASP A 58 12.52 6.94 -10.23
C ASP A 58 13.83 6.31 -9.73
N ASN A 59 13.78 5.65 -8.58
CA ASN A 59 14.91 4.94 -7.99
C ASN A 59 15.09 3.50 -8.52
N ARG A 60 14.21 3.03 -9.43
CA ARG A 60 14.18 1.66 -9.96
C ARG A 60 14.26 0.57 -8.88
N VAL A 61 13.50 0.75 -7.80
CA VAL A 61 13.50 -0.17 -6.65
C VAL A 61 12.69 -1.42 -7.00
N PRO A 62 13.28 -2.62 -7.04
CA PRO A 62 12.53 -3.84 -7.28
C PRO A 62 11.89 -4.30 -5.96
N ALA A 63 10.59 -4.07 -5.80
CA ALA A 63 9.82 -4.53 -4.63
C ALA A 63 8.73 -5.52 -5.02
N ASP A 64 8.56 -6.58 -4.22
CA ASP A 64 7.47 -7.56 -4.36
C ASP A 64 6.12 -6.97 -3.97
N ALA A 65 6.11 -6.01 -3.04
CA ALA A 65 4.94 -5.32 -2.57
C ALA A 65 5.25 -3.88 -2.16
N VAL A 66 4.29 -3.00 -2.39
CA VAL A 66 4.25 -1.63 -1.87
C VAL A 66 3.09 -1.55 -0.89
N VAL A 67 3.40 -1.34 0.39
CA VAL A 67 2.41 -1.25 1.48
C VAL A 67 2.26 0.22 1.88
N ILE A 68 1.08 0.78 1.65
CA ILE A 68 0.75 2.17 1.98
C ILE A 68 -0.13 2.16 3.22
N ILE A 69 0.32 2.81 4.29
CA ILE A 69 -0.47 2.99 5.51
C ILE A 69 -0.99 4.42 5.52
N THR A 70 -2.30 4.60 5.44
CA THR A 70 -2.95 5.92 5.32
C THR A 70 -4.35 5.88 5.93
N ASP A 71 -4.90 7.02 6.29
CA ASP A 71 -6.31 7.21 6.70
C ASP A 71 -7.28 7.33 5.49
N ASN A 72 -6.89 6.80 4.33
CA ASN A 72 -7.64 6.80 3.07
C ASN A 72 -8.15 8.18 2.58
N GLU A 73 -7.70 9.28 3.17
CA GLU A 73 -7.98 10.63 2.68
C GLU A 73 -6.91 11.02 1.65
N THR A 74 -7.15 10.68 0.39
CA THR A 74 -6.27 11.11 -0.71
C THR A 74 -6.60 12.54 -1.10
N TRP A 75 -5.59 13.42 -1.10
CA TRP A 75 -5.72 14.78 -1.56
C TRP A 75 -5.28 14.88 -3.03
N ALA A 76 -6.27 15.20 -3.88
CA ALA A 76 -6.19 15.61 -5.28
C ALA A 76 -4.92 15.23 -6.06
N ASN A 77 -4.87 13.99 -6.57
CA ASN A 77 -4.00 13.67 -7.70
C ASN A 77 -4.64 14.00 -9.04
N CYS A 78 -3.80 14.37 -10.01
CA CYS A 78 -4.17 14.40 -11.42
C CYS A 78 -4.28 12.99 -12.05
N GLU A 79 -3.68 11.96 -11.44
CA GLU A 79 -3.61 10.59 -11.97
C GLU A 79 -3.99 9.53 -10.89
N PRO A 80 -4.88 8.57 -11.20
CA PRO A 80 -5.24 7.49 -10.28
C PRO A 80 -4.06 6.56 -9.91
N VAL A 81 -4.03 6.08 -8.66
CA VAL A 81 -2.91 5.25 -8.14
C VAL A 81 -2.65 3.97 -8.94
N HIS A 82 -3.70 3.33 -9.50
CA HIS A 82 -3.56 2.12 -10.31
C HIS A 82 -2.78 2.40 -11.61
N VAL A 83 -2.94 3.58 -12.21
CA VAL A 83 -2.17 3.99 -13.40
C VAL A 83 -0.69 4.17 -13.04
N VAL A 84 -0.41 4.76 -11.87
CA VAL A 84 0.97 4.94 -11.37
C VAL A 84 1.61 3.59 -11.02
N LEU A 85 0.83 2.66 -10.46
CA LEU A 85 1.26 1.29 -10.17
C LEU A 85 1.66 0.54 -11.45
N ASP A 86 0.84 0.62 -12.50
CA ASP A 86 1.16 -0.01 -13.79
C ASP A 86 2.41 0.60 -14.41
N ARG A 87 2.60 1.92 -14.30
CA ARG A 87 3.84 2.57 -14.74
C ARG A 87 5.05 2.04 -13.99
N TYR A 88 4.98 1.91 -12.66
CA TYR A 88 6.04 1.35 -11.83
C TYR A 88 6.37 -0.09 -12.23
N ARG A 89 5.36 -0.97 -12.33
CA ARG A 89 5.50 -2.37 -12.76
C ARG A 89 6.22 -2.48 -14.11
N ASN A 90 5.78 -1.71 -15.10
CA ASN A 90 6.34 -1.73 -16.45
C ASN A 90 7.76 -1.16 -16.52
N THR A 91 8.04 -0.07 -15.79
CA THR A 91 9.33 0.62 -15.84
C THR A 91 10.43 -0.15 -15.13
N VAL A 92 10.10 -0.75 -13.97
CA VAL A 92 11.05 -1.50 -13.15
C VAL A 92 11.09 -2.98 -13.53
N GLY A 93 10.04 -3.50 -14.17
CA GLY A 93 9.95 -4.90 -14.61
C GLY A 93 9.55 -5.86 -13.48
N VAL A 94 8.62 -5.47 -12.63
CA VAL A 94 8.18 -6.24 -11.44
C VAL A 94 6.67 -6.48 -11.46
N ASN A 95 6.24 -7.59 -10.86
CA ASN A 95 4.82 -7.88 -10.61
C ASN A 95 4.43 -7.51 -9.16
N ALA A 96 4.66 -6.25 -8.79
CA ALA A 96 4.50 -5.78 -7.42
C ALA A 96 3.02 -5.79 -6.97
N ALA A 97 2.78 -6.21 -5.74
CA ALA A 97 1.50 -6.01 -5.06
C ALA A 97 1.35 -4.56 -4.58
N LEU A 98 0.15 -3.99 -4.64
CA LEU A 98 -0.21 -2.77 -3.93
C LEU A 98 -1.14 -3.13 -2.78
N ILE A 99 -0.74 -2.79 -1.56
CA ILE A 99 -1.54 -3.06 -0.35
C ILE A 99 -1.81 -1.75 0.36
N ILE A 100 -3.08 -1.34 0.42
CA ILE A 100 -3.50 -0.16 1.17
C ILE A 100 -4.02 -0.60 2.54
N VAL A 101 -3.38 -0.10 3.59
CA VAL A 101 -3.74 -0.34 4.98
C VAL A 101 -4.47 0.89 5.50
N ALA A 102 -5.79 0.83 5.54
CA ALA A 102 -6.66 1.94 5.91
C ALA A 102 -6.75 2.10 7.43
N THR A 103 -6.25 3.21 7.99
CA THR A 103 -6.26 3.45 9.45
C THR A 103 -7.54 4.09 9.98
N THR A 104 -8.49 4.41 9.09
CA THR A 104 -9.80 4.98 9.40
C THR A 104 -10.90 4.24 8.64
N ALA A 105 -12.09 4.16 9.23
CA ALA A 105 -13.25 3.54 8.59
C ALA A 105 -13.88 4.52 7.60
N THR A 106 -13.44 4.48 6.34
CA THR A 106 -14.02 5.25 5.23
C THR A 106 -14.55 4.30 4.16
N HIS A 107 -15.58 4.73 3.41
CA HIS A 107 -16.13 3.96 2.29
C HIS A 107 -15.27 4.04 1.01
N TYR A 108 -14.07 4.65 1.10
CA TYR A 108 -13.22 4.91 -0.04
C TYR A 108 -12.22 3.77 -0.24
N SER A 109 -12.31 3.11 -1.39
CA SER A 109 -11.39 2.08 -1.86
C SER A 109 -10.51 2.67 -2.95
N VAL A 110 -9.19 2.60 -2.78
CA VAL A 110 -8.24 3.15 -3.77
C VAL A 110 -7.58 2.08 -4.63
N ALA A 111 -7.57 0.83 -4.18
CA ALA A 111 -7.25 -0.33 -5.02
C ALA A 111 -8.29 -0.53 -6.14
N ASP A 112 -7.81 -0.83 -7.35
CA ASP A 112 -8.65 -1.26 -8.46
C ASP A 112 -9.21 -2.67 -8.17
N PRO A 113 -10.54 -2.88 -8.16
CA PRO A 113 -11.14 -4.19 -7.91
C PRO A 113 -10.80 -5.25 -8.97
N ASN A 114 -10.33 -4.85 -10.15
CA ASN A 114 -9.93 -5.77 -11.21
C ASN A 114 -8.44 -6.15 -11.14
N ASP A 115 -7.64 -5.45 -10.34
CA ASP A 115 -6.24 -5.79 -10.13
C ASP A 115 -6.09 -6.85 -9.04
N THR A 116 -5.88 -8.10 -9.46
CA THR A 116 -5.52 -9.27 -8.62
C THR A 116 -4.31 -9.07 -7.70
N ARG A 117 -3.48 -8.06 -7.98
CA ARG A 117 -2.30 -7.68 -7.20
C ARG A 117 -2.52 -6.39 -6.42
N SER A 118 -3.76 -5.94 -6.26
CA SER A 118 -4.13 -4.83 -5.39
C SER A 118 -5.08 -5.29 -4.27
N LEU A 119 -4.84 -4.83 -3.04
CA LEU A 119 -5.61 -5.20 -1.86
C LEU A 119 -5.81 -4.01 -0.93
N ASN A 120 -7.04 -3.81 -0.46
CA ASN A 120 -7.31 -2.93 0.68
C ASN A 120 -7.59 -3.77 1.92
N ILE A 121 -6.98 -3.41 3.05
CA ILE A 121 -7.26 -4.01 4.35
C ILE A 121 -7.47 -2.94 5.42
N ALA A 122 -8.24 -3.29 6.45
CA ALA A 122 -8.32 -2.48 7.66
C ALA A 122 -6.97 -2.49 8.40
N GLY A 123 -6.51 -1.31 8.77
CA GLY A 123 -5.35 -1.13 9.64
C GLY A 123 -5.64 -1.58 11.07
N PHE A 124 -4.57 -1.90 11.80
CA PHE A 124 -4.61 -2.35 13.20
C PHE A 124 -5.40 -3.64 13.47
N ASP A 125 -5.81 -4.37 12.44
CA ASP A 125 -6.24 -5.76 12.57
C ASP A 125 -5.04 -6.65 12.98
N ALA A 126 -5.26 -7.60 13.89
CA ALA A 126 -4.20 -8.45 14.42
C ALA A 126 -3.62 -9.42 13.37
N PHE A 127 -4.39 -9.76 12.34
CA PHE A 127 -3.99 -10.61 11.22
C PHE A 127 -3.50 -9.81 10.01
N ALA A 128 -3.65 -8.49 9.98
CA ALA A 128 -3.17 -7.64 8.88
C ALA A 128 -1.70 -7.91 8.49
N PRO A 129 -0.74 -8.07 9.42
CA PRO A 129 0.65 -8.41 9.03
C PRO A 129 0.77 -9.73 8.27
N LEU A 130 0.01 -10.75 8.67
CA LEU A 130 0.01 -12.05 8.01
C LEU A 130 -0.64 -11.96 6.62
N ILE A 131 -1.74 -11.23 6.50
CA ILE A 131 -2.42 -10.98 5.21
C ILE A 131 -1.49 -10.24 4.25
N ILE A 132 -0.77 -9.21 4.72
CA ILE A 132 0.23 -8.48 3.93
C ILE A 132 1.30 -9.45 3.41
N HIS A 133 1.85 -10.28 4.30
CA HIS A 133 2.90 -11.24 3.97
C HIS A 133 2.42 -12.28 2.92
N ASP A 134 1.25 -12.88 3.14
CA ASP A 134 0.68 -13.88 2.22
C ASP A 134 0.26 -13.29 0.87
N PHE A 135 -0.30 -12.08 0.85
CA PHE A 135 -0.67 -11.41 -0.40
C PHE A 135 0.56 -11.01 -1.21
N ALA A 136 1.57 -10.42 -0.56
CA ALA A 136 2.84 -10.07 -1.20
C ALA A 136 3.48 -11.29 -1.87
N ALA A 137 3.50 -12.43 -1.16
CA ALA A 137 4.02 -13.71 -1.64
C ALA A 137 3.11 -14.44 -2.66
N GLY A 138 1.94 -13.90 -2.99
CA GLY A 138 1.00 -14.52 -3.94
C GLY A 138 0.34 -15.80 -3.43
N ARG A 139 0.24 -15.98 -2.11
CA ARG A 139 -0.35 -17.17 -1.47
C ARG A 139 -1.85 -17.07 -1.20
N LEU A 140 -2.43 -15.88 -1.34
CA LEU A 140 -3.89 -15.72 -1.20
C LEU A 140 -4.62 -16.20 -2.47
N PRO A 141 -5.76 -16.90 -2.31
CA PRO A 141 -6.58 -17.31 -3.44
C PRO A 141 -7.05 -16.07 -4.21
N GLN A 142 -6.86 -16.09 -5.52
CA GLN A 142 -7.36 -15.05 -6.41
C GLN A 142 -8.84 -15.27 -6.65
N ARG A 143 -9.63 -14.18 -6.69
CA ARG A 143 -11.04 -14.27 -7.10
C ARG A 143 -11.07 -14.88 -8.51
N PRO A 144 -11.87 -15.93 -8.77
CA PRO A 144 -12.04 -16.41 -10.13
C PRO A 144 -12.53 -15.24 -11.00
N THR A 145 -11.93 -15.05 -12.17
CA THR A 145 -12.46 -14.12 -13.17
C THR A 145 -13.89 -14.55 -13.48
N GLU A 146 -14.86 -13.72 -13.08
CA GLU A 146 -16.25 -13.90 -13.47
C GLU A 146 -16.33 -13.67 -14.98
N THR A 147 -16.43 -14.77 -15.74
CA THR A 147 -16.89 -14.72 -17.11
C THR A 147 -18.33 -14.25 -17.06
N GLY A 148 -18.56 -13.01 -17.50
CA GLY A 148 -19.85 -12.33 -17.36
C GLY A 148 -21.01 -13.16 -17.85
N ASP A 149 -21.88 -13.52 -16.93
CA ASP A 149 -23.29 -13.92 -17.12
C ASP A 149 -24.05 -13.44 -15.87
N GLU A 150 -24.07 -12.13 -15.61
CA GLU A 150 -25.02 -11.54 -14.68
C GLU A 150 -26.32 -11.22 -15.44
N GLU A 151 -27.14 -12.25 -15.68
CA GLU A 151 -28.57 -12.02 -15.82
C GLU A 151 -29.13 -11.71 -14.42
N ALA A 152 -29.53 -10.45 -14.26
CA ALA A 152 -30.12 -9.90 -13.05
C ALA A 152 -31.34 -10.73 -12.59
N VAL A 153 -31.17 -11.44 -11.47
CA VAL A 153 -32.30 -11.92 -10.67
C VAL A 153 -32.41 -11.01 -9.45
N TRP A 154 -33.11 -9.90 -9.64
CA TRP A 154 -33.78 -9.18 -8.56
C TRP A 154 -35.27 -9.23 -8.84
N ASP A 155 -35.93 -10.30 -8.40
CA ASP A 155 -37.37 -10.35 -8.18
C ASP A 155 -37.69 -11.45 -7.15
N ALA A 156 -37.87 -11.04 -5.88
CA ALA A 156 -38.84 -11.55 -4.91
C ALA A 156 -38.70 -10.82 -3.56
#